data_AF-A0A8H4V0E7-F1
#
_entry.id   AF-A0A8H4V0E7-F1
#
_cell.length_a   1.000
_cell.length_b   1.000
_cell.length_c   1.000
_cell.angle_alpha   90.00
_cell.angle_beta   90.00
_cell.angle_gamma   90.00
#
_symmetry.space_group_name_H-M   'P 1'
#
loop_
_entity.id
_entity.type
_entity.pdbx_description
1 polymer ?
#
loop_
_entity_poly.entity_id
_entity_poly.type
_entity_poly.pdbx_seq_one_letter_code
_entity_poly.pdbx_strand_id
1 'polypeptide(L)'
;MSAAAKRRKQGGKPRLEDEIRVTVHIAEIIARHRFLMGLCRALMAYGAPTHRLEEYMAMTARVLEVDAQFLYLPGCMIIAFDDSTTRTTEFKLVRVAQAVDLSRLADTHSVYKNVVHDLIGVEEATKQLEDIMNRKSRFPTWFLVFMYGLASATVGPFAFQARPIDMPILFILGCMLGFMQLVMAKKSALYSNVFEVFATVLTSFLARAFG
;
A
#
# COMPACT_ATOMS: atom_id res chain seq x y z
N MET A 1 56.27 36.39 45.52
CA MET A 1 55.12 35.54 45.92
C MET A 1 54.03 35.71 44.87
N SER A 2 53.76 34.63 44.11
CA SER A 2 52.95 34.64 42.87
C SER A 2 51.47 34.42 43.19
N ALA A 3 50.61 35.36 42.78
CA ALA A 3 49.15 35.27 42.86
C ALA A 3 48.52 34.88 41.51
N ALA A 4 49.09 33.88 40.82
CA ALA A 4 48.67 33.46 39.49
C ALA A 4 48.19 32.00 39.42
N ALA A 5 47.44 31.54 40.43
CA ALA A 5 46.98 30.14 40.48
C ALA A 5 45.49 30.02 40.83
N LYS A 6 44.59 30.66 40.07
CA LYS A 6 43.16 30.26 40.06
C LYS A 6 42.32 30.81 38.90
N ARG A 7 42.73 30.58 37.65
CA ARG A 7 41.77 30.58 36.53
C ARG A 7 41.38 29.14 36.20
N ARG A 8 40.29 28.74 36.84
CA ARG A 8 39.56 27.48 36.71
C ARG A 8 39.23 27.25 35.23
N LYS A 9 39.80 26.20 34.62
CA LYS A 9 39.36 25.66 33.33
C LYS A 9 37.91 25.18 33.48
N GLN A 10 36.95 25.95 32.97
CA GLN A 10 35.61 25.48 32.62
C GLN A 10 35.44 25.77 31.14
N GLY A 11 35.55 24.73 30.31
CA GLY A 11 35.46 24.87 28.87
C GLY A 11 35.64 23.50 28.23
N GLY A 12 34.54 22.83 27.96
CA GLY A 12 34.55 21.58 27.20
C GLY A 12 33.46 20.62 27.64
N LYS A 13 32.24 20.86 27.16
CA LYS A 13 31.19 19.86 26.84
C LYS A 13 29.89 20.37 26.16
N PRO A 14 29.82 21.48 25.37
CA PRO A 14 28.59 21.76 24.59
C PRO A 14 28.38 20.86 23.37
N ARG A 15 29.47 20.41 22.69
CA ARG A 15 29.38 19.81 21.35
C ARG A 15 28.70 18.44 21.29
N LEU A 16 28.87 17.60 22.31
CA LEU A 16 28.30 16.25 22.34
C LEU A 16 26.79 16.26 22.55
N GLU A 17 26.28 17.15 23.42
CA GLU A 17 24.85 17.29 23.67
C GLU A 17 24.11 17.84 22.44
N ASP A 18 24.74 18.79 21.73
CA ASP A 18 24.23 19.32 20.47
C ASP A 18 24.21 18.25 19.37
N GLU A 19 25.26 17.45 19.22
CA GLU A 19 25.32 16.33 18.26
C GLU A 19 24.26 15.25 18.53
N ILE A 20 24.01 14.91 19.80
CA ILE A 20 22.97 13.95 20.18
C ILE A 20 21.57 14.50 19.86
N ARG A 21 21.31 15.79 20.11
CA ARG A 21 20.01 16.42 19.79
C ARG A 21 19.75 16.46 18.28
N VAL A 22 20.76 16.82 17.50
CA VAL A 22 20.67 16.86 16.04
C VAL A 22 20.40 15.46 15.47
N THR A 23 21.10 14.43 15.96
CA THR A 23 20.90 13.06 15.47
C THR A 23 19.53 12.49 15.82
N VAL A 24 19.00 12.78 17.02
CA VAL A 24 17.64 12.38 17.42
C VAL A 24 16.58 13.06 16.56
N HIS A 25 16.70 14.36 16.32
CA HIS A 25 15.72 15.09 15.52
C HIS A 25 15.71 14.63 14.05
N ILE A 26 16.89 14.38 13.46
CA ILE A 26 17.00 13.82 12.11
C ILE A 26 16.35 12.43 12.04
N ALA A 27 16.58 11.58 13.05
CA ALA A 27 15.98 10.26 13.10
C ALA A 27 14.43 10.32 13.13
N GLU A 28 13.87 11.27 13.87
CA GLU A 28 12.43 11.49 13.95
C GLU A 28 11.83 11.95 12.61
N ILE A 29 12.48 12.89 11.92
CA ILE A 29 12.08 13.33 10.57
C ILE A 29 12.09 12.14 9.59
N ILE A 30 13.16 11.33 9.63
CA ILE A 30 13.26 10.13 8.78
C ILE A 30 12.13 9.14 9.08
N ALA A 31 11.76 8.96 10.35
CA ALA A 31 10.66 8.09 10.75
C ALA A 31 9.32 8.58 10.18
N ARG A 32 9.03 9.90 10.29
CA ARG A 32 7.83 10.53 9.72
C ARG A 32 7.76 10.39 8.19
N HIS A 33 8.87 10.65 7.49
CA HIS A 33 8.95 10.45 6.04
C HIS A 33 8.71 8.98 5.65
N ARG A 34 9.33 8.04 6.37
CA ARG A 34 9.14 6.60 6.13
C ARG A 34 7.69 6.18 6.32
N PHE A 35 7.05 6.66 7.39
CA PHE A 35 5.64 6.39 7.64
C PHE A 35 4.74 6.93 6.52
N LEU A 36 4.93 8.18 6.09
CA LEU A 36 4.14 8.78 5.01
C LEU A 36 4.30 8.00 3.69
N MET A 37 5.53 7.62 3.33
CA MET A 37 5.77 6.78 2.15
C MET A 37 5.12 5.40 2.28
N GLY A 38 5.20 4.78 3.46
CA GLY A 38 4.56 3.50 3.74
C GLY A 38 3.04 3.58 3.62
N LEU A 39 2.42 4.60 4.25
CA LEU A 39 0.99 4.81 4.26
C LEU A 39 0.45 5.02 2.84
N CYS A 40 1.11 5.91 2.08
CA CYS A 40 0.83 6.14 0.67
C CYS A 40 0.87 4.83 -0.13
N ARG A 41 1.94 4.05 0.05
CA ARG A 41 2.12 2.75 -0.63
C ARG A 41 1.00 1.77 -0.31
N ALA A 42 0.63 1.65 0.96
CA ALA A 42 -0.43 0.74 1.42
C ALA A 42 -1.81 1.17 0.91
N LEU A 43 -2.17 2.45 1.03
CA LEU A 43 -3.45 2.97 0.54
C LEU A 43 -3.59 2.78 -0.97
N MET A 44 -2.54 3.04 -1.75
CA MET A 44 -2.54 2.79 -3.19
C MET A 44 -2.61 1.29 -3.53
N ALA A 45 -1.93 0.43 -2.75
CA ALA A 45 -1.92 -1.01 -2.98
C ALA A 45 -3.29 -1.68 -2.77
N TYR A 46 -4.12 -1.12 -1.87
CA TYR A 46 -5.37 -1.75 -1.43
C TYR A 46 -6.63 -1.12 -2.05
N GLY A 47 -6.47 -0.12 -2.92
CA GLY A 47 -7.57 0.47 -3.68
C GLY A 47 -8.28 1.61 -2.96
N ALA A 48 -7.55 2.43 -2.19
CA ALA A 48 -8.12 3.64 -1.61
C ALA A 48 -8.68 4.60 -2.69
N PRO A 49 -9.74 5.38 -2.40
CA PRO A 49 -10.29 6.35 -3.33
C PRO A 49 -9.24 7.38 -3.78
N THR A 50 -8.94 7.42 -5.08
CA THR A 50 -7.84 8.24 -5.65
C THR A 50 -8.01 9.72 -5.40
N HIS A 51 -9.22 10.25 -5.62
CA HIS A 51 -9.52 11.67 -5.43
C HIS A 51 -9.38 12.16 -3.97
N ARG A 52 -9.41 11.25 -2.99
CA ARG A 52 -9.26 11.59 -1.56
C ARG A 52 -7.87 11.28 -1.04
N LEU A 53 -7.06 10.57 -1.82
CA LEU A 53 -5.77 10.08 -1.39
C LEU A 53 -4.81 11.24 -1.11
N GLU A 54 -4.82 12.27 -1.95
CA GLU A 54 -4.02 13.49 -1.75
C GLU A 54 -4.42 14.21 -0.46
N GLU A 55 -5.73 14.38 -0.21
CA GLU A 55 -6.23 14.99 1.03
C GLU A 55 -5.84 14.18 2.27
N TYR A 56 -5.95 12.85 2.23
CA TYR A 56 -5.55 12.00 3.35
C TYR A 56 -4.06 12.13 3.66
N MET A 57 -3.22 12.16 2.62
CA MET A 57 -1.78 12.31 2.78
C MET A 57 -1.42 13.71 3.29
N ALA A 58 -2.03 14.76 2.75
CA ALA A 58 -1.83 16.14 3.19
C ALA A 58 -2.24 16.35 4.65
N MET A 59 -3.38 15.79 5.06
CA MET A 59 -3.82 15.84 6.45
C MET A 59 -2.87 15.09 7.39
N THR A 60 -2.38 13.91 6.97
CA THR A 60 -1.41 13.15 7.77
C THR A 60 -0.10 13.91 7.92
N ALA A 61 0.42 14.48 6.83
CA ALA A 61 1.66 15.26 6.87
C ALA A 61 1.54 16.48 7.78
N ARG A 62 0.38 17.16 7.76
CA ARG A 62 0.10 18.29 8.63
C ARG A 62 0.06 17.91 10.12
N VAL A 63 -0.56 16.78 10.48
CA VAL A 63 -0.59 16.29 11.87
C VAL A 63 0.82 15.91 12.33
N LEU A 64 1.62 15.32 11.45
CA LEU A 64 3.01 14.95 11.72
C LEU A 64 3.99 16.12 11.62
N GLU A 65 3.51 17.36 11.42
CA GLU A 65 4.34 18.56 11.25
C GLU A 65 5.42 18.39 10.16
N VAL A 66 5.06 17.75 9.05
CA VAL A 66 5.93 17.57 7.87
C VAL A 66 5.41 18.44 6.73
N ASP A 67 6.26 19.33 6.23
CA ASP A 67 5.99 20.09 5.01
C ASP A 67 6.15 19.18 3.79
N ALA A 68 5.03 18.71 3.25
CA ALA A 68 5.01 17.84 2.09
C ALA A 68 3.88 18.17 1.11
N GLN A 69 4.17 18.05 -0.19
CA GLN A 69 3.18 18.13 -1.26
C GLN A 69 3.00 16.78 -1.93
N PHE A 70 1.76 16.51 -2.34
CA PHE A 70 1.33 15.21 -2.84
C PHE A 70 0.65 15.38 -4.20
N LEU A 71 1.08 14.60 -5.18
CA LEU A 71 0.48 14.55 -6.51
C LEU A 71 0.23 13.11 -6.91
N TYR A 72 -1.03 12.75 -7.12
CA TYR A 72 -1.45 11.44 -7.58
C TYR A 72 -1.52 11.39 -9.11
N LEU A 73 -0.88 10.37 -9.67
CA LEU A 73 -1.01 9.99 -11.08
C LEU A 73 -1.48 8.52 -11.14
N PRO A 74 -2.17 8.09 -12.20
CA PRO A 74 -2.56 6.69 -12.33
C PRO A 74 -1.35 5.74 -12.21
N GLY A 75 -1.33 4.95 -11.14
CA GLY A 75 -0.26 3.96 -10.86
C GLY A 75 0.98 4.50 -10.14
N CYS A 76 1.08 5.80 -9.83
CA CYS A 76 2.14 6.34 -8.98
C CYS A 76 1.74 7.60 -8.22
N MET A 77 2.39 7.85 -7.09
CA MET A 77 2.24 9.08 -6.33
C MET A 77 3.60 9.73 -6.17
N ILE A 78 3.65 11.02 -6.47
CA ILE A 78 4.83 11.87 -6.27
C ILE A 78 4.64 12.58 -4.94
N ILE A 79 5.65 12.48 -4.10
CA ILE A 79 5.72 13.14 -2.79
C ILE A 79 6.92 14.07 -2.84
N ALA A 80 6.71 15.35 -2.55
CA ALA A 80 7.78 16.33 -2.41
C ALA A 80 7.87 16.73 -0.93
N PHE A 81 8.95 16.35 -0.27
CA PHE A 81 9.25 16.77 1.10
C PHE A 81 10.06 18.05 1.05
N ASP A 82 9.57 19.12 1.67
CA ASP A 82 10.29 20.39 1.74
C ASP A 82 11.01 20.48 3.09
N ASP A 83 12.32 20.77 3.05
CA ASP A 83 13.10 20.99 4.26
C ASP A 83 13.40 22.48 4.41
N SER A 84 12.67 23.13 5.33
CA SER A 84 12.82 24.55 5.63
C SER A 84 14.21 24.93 6.15
N THR A 85 14.95 23.99 6.74
CA THR A 85 16.28 24.25 7.30
C THR A 85 17.37 24.31 6.21
N THR A 86 17.28 23.45 5.20
CA THR A 86 18.24 23.38 4.09
C THR A 86 17.77 24.09 2.83
N ARG A 87 16.49 24.51 2.78
CA ARG A 87 15.81 25.05 1.58
C ARG A 87 15.92 24.11 0.39
N THR A 88 15.87 22.80 0.64
CA THR A 88 15.90 21.78 -0.40
C THR A 88 14.61 20.98 -0.38
N THR A 89 14.16 20.58 -1.56
CA THR A 89 12.99 19.73 -1.72
C THR A 89 13.42 18.35 -2.20
N GLU A 90 13.09 17.32 -1.43
CA GLU A 90 13.35 15.93 -1.79
C GLU A 90 12.12 15.31 -2.46
N PHE A 91 12.27 14.88 -3.72
CA PHE A 91 11.22 14.20 -4.45
C PHE A 91 11.31 12.68 -4.27
N LYS A 92 10.18 12.06 -3.91
CA LYS A 92 9.99 10.61 -3.82
C LYS A 92 8.88 10.16 -4.76
N LEU A 93 9.15 9.12 -5.53
CA LEU A 93 8.18 8.47 -6.40
C LEU A 93 7.76 7.13 -5.79
N VAL A 94 6.50 7.02 -5.39
CA VAL A 94 5.92 5.77 -4.89
C VAL A 94 5.12 5.13 -6.02
N ARG A 95 5.63 4.01 -6.57
CA ARG A 95 4.94 3.22 -7.59
C ARG A 95 4.44 1.90 -7.01
N VAL A 96 3.17 1.59 -7.25
CA VAL A 96 2.51 0.40 -6.72
C VAL A 96 1.62 -0.22 -7.79
N ALA A 97 1.66 -1.55 -7.90
CA ALA A 97 0.68 -2.30 -8.68
C ALA A 97 -0.66 -2.23 -7.93
N GLN A 98 -1.62 -1.51 -8.50
CA GLN A 98 -2.92 -1.32 -7.86
C GLN A 98 -3.66 -2.65 -7.81
N ALA A 99 -4.05 -3.04 -6.60
CA ALA A 99 -4.90 -4.17 -6.34
C ALA A 99 -6.02 -3.73 -5.40
N VAL A 100 -7.05 -4.57 -5.26
CA VAL A 100 -8.14 -4.31 -4.32
C VAL A 100 -8.09 -5.37 -3.24
N ASP A 101 -7.83 -4.93 -2.01
CA ASP A 101 -7.95 -5.75 -0.81
C ASP A 101 -8.63 -4.91 0.28
N LEU A 102 -9.97 -4.99 0.31
CA LEU A 102 -10.77 -4.18 1.22
C LEU A 102 -10.52 -4.50 2.70
N SER A 103 -10.07 -5.73 3.02
CA SER A 103 -9.73 -6.07 4.40
C SER A 103 -8.50 -5.28 4.86
N ARG A 104 -7.43 -5.29 4.05
CA ARG A 104 -6.22 -4.54 4.38
C ARG A 104 -6.41 -3.04 4.25
N LEU A 105 -7.28 -2.60 3.35
CA LEU A 105 -7.66 -1.20 3.24
C LEU A 105 -8.31 -0.70 4.52
N ALA A 106 -9.25 -1.46 5.09
CA ALA A 106 -9.89 -1.11 6.35
C ALA A 106 -8.90 -1.07 7.53
N ASP A 107 -8.01 -2.06 7.61
CA ASP A 107 -6.95 -2.12 8.64
C ASP A 107 -6.00 -0.91 8.50
N THR A 108 -5.52 -0.63 7.28
CA THR A 108 -4.63 0.52 6.98
C THR A 108 -5.30 1.86 7.28
N HIS A 109 -6.57 2.01 6.91
CA HIS A 109 -7.34 3.22 7.17
C HIS A 109 -7.59 3.44 8.67
N SER A 110 -7.64 2.35 9.46
CA SER A 110 -7.72 2.44 10.91
C SER A 110 -6.40 2.96 11.51
N VAL A 111 -5.24 2.48 11.02
CA VAL A 111 -3.92 3.02 11.40
C VAL A 111 -3.82 4.51 11.06
N TYR A 112 -4.22 4.91 9.84
CA TYR A 112 -4.30 6.32 9.44
C TYR A 112 -5.13 7.15 10.42
N LYS A 113 -6.35 6.70 10.74
CA LYS A 113 -7.22 7.42 11.68
C LYS A 113 -6.58 7.55 13.05
N ASN A 114 -5.96 6.49 13.56
CA ASN A 114 -5.33 6.51 14.88
C ASN A 114 -4.15 7.49 14.93
N VAL A 115 -3.36 7.60 13.86
CA VAL A 115 -2.27 8.60 13.78
C VAL A 115 -2.82 10.01 13.69
N VAL A 116 -3.83 10.26 12.85
CA VAL A 116 -4.44 11.60 12.70
C VAL A 116 -5.13 12.09 13.98
N HIS A 117 -5.59 11.18 14.84
CA HIS A 117 -6.20 11.50 16.13
C HIS A 117 -5.21 11.40 17.31
N ASP A 118 -3.90 11.35 17.05
CA ASP A 118 -2.83 11.25 18.06
C ASP A 118 -3.01 10.08 19.05
N LEU A 119 -3.64 8.98 18.62
CA LEU A 119 -3.85 7.79 19.44
C LEU A 119 -2.65 6.85 19.45
N ILE A 120 -1.83 6.86 18.40
CA ILE A 120 -0.62 6.03 18.25
C ILE A 120 0.53 6.85 17.66
N GLY A 121 1.76 6.54 18.09
CA GLY A 121 2.98 7.19 17.57
C GLY A 121 3.41 6.67 16.20
N VAL A 122 4.31 7.41 15.53
CA VAL A 122 4.80 7.12 14.17
C VAL A 122 5.53 5.79 14.08
N GLU A 123 6.42 5.47 15.03
CA GLU A 123 7.13 4.18 15.04
C GLU A 123 6.17 3.00 15.18
N GLU A 124 5.16 3.12 16.05
CA GLU A 124 4.18 2.07 16.26
C GLU A 124 3.28 1.89 15.03
N ALA A 125 2.80 3.00 14.47
CA ALA A 125 2.00 3.00 13.25
C ALA A 125 2.76 2.40 12.06
N THR A 126 4.06 2.68 11.95
CA THR A 126 4.92 2.10 10.91
C THR A 126 5.01 0.58 11.05
N LYS A 127 5.20 0.06 12.28
CA LYS A 127 5.22 -1.38 12.53
C LYS A 127 3.88 -2.04 12.20
N GLN A 128 2.77 -1.46 12.67
CA GLN A 128 1.43 -1.98 12.35
C GLN A 128 1.18 -2.02 10.85
N LEU A 129 1.66 -1.00 10.12
CA LEU A 129 1.54 -0.95 8.68
C LEU A 129 2.36 -2.03 7.97
N GLU A 130 3.61 -2.25 8.41
CA GLU A 130 4.45 -3.35 7.91
C GLU A 130 3.80 -4.71 8.18
N ASP A 131 3.19 -4.92 9.34
CA ASP A 131 2.48 -6.15 9.68
C ASP A 131 1.27 -6.38 8.75
N ILE A 132 0.50 -5.32 8.45
CA ILE A 132 -0.63 -5.39 7.50
C ILE A 132 -0.14 -5.74 6.08
N MET A 133 0.99 -5.16 5.67
CA MET A 133 1.60 -5.43 4.37
C MET A 133 2.12 -6.86 4.25
N ASN A 134 2.77 -7.36 5.30
CA ASN A 134 3.36 -8.70 5.35
C ASN A 134 2.36 -9.81 5.67
N ARG A 135 1.14 -9.46 6.10
CA ARG A 135 0.09 -10.44 6.40
C ARG A 135 -0.20 -11.35 5.20
N LYS A 136 -0.36 -12.65 5.47
CA LYS A 136 -0.82 -13.61 4.46
C LYS A 136 -2.26 -13.29 4.01
N SER A 137 -2.57 -13.57 2.74
CA SER A 137 -3.95 -13.50 2.21
C SER A 137 -4.92 -14.23 3.15
N ARG A 138 -6.04 -13.59 3.52
CA ARG A 138 -7.06 -14.18 4.40
C ARG A 138 -7.65 -15.47 3.82
N PHE A 139 -7.86 -15.49 2.50
CA PHE A 139 -8.47 -16.63 1.82
C PHE A 139 -7.42 -17.41 1.04
N PRO A 140 -7.43 -18.76 1.14
CA PRO A 140 -6.56 -19.59 0.34
C PRO A 140 -7.00 -19.53 -1.13
N THR A 141 -6.03 -19.66 -2.04
CA THR A 141 -6.28 -19.56 -3.49
C THR A 141 -7.33 -20.54 -3.99
N TRP A 142 -7.38 -21.76 -3.44
CA TRP A 142 -8.38 -22.76 -3.84
C TRP A 142 -9.82 -22.33 -3.52
N PHE A 143 -10.04 -21.69 -2.36
CA PHE A 143 -11.35 -21.15 -2.01
C PHE A 143 -11.78 -20.03 -2.95
N LEU A 144 -10.84 -19.15 -3.33
CA LEU A 144 -11.11 -18.11 -4.32
C LEU A 144 -11.47 -18.71 -5.69
N VAL A 145 -10.75 -19.73 -6.16
CA VAL A 145 -11.07 -20.43 -7.43
C VAL A 145 -12.49 -21.02 -7.41
N PHE A 146 -12.91 -21.60 -6.28
CA PHE A 146 -14.28 -22.09 -6.10
C PHE A 146 -15.31 -20.95 -6.14
N MET A 147 -15.03 -19.82 -5.48
CA MET A 147 -15.89 -18.62 -5.52
C MET A 147 -16.01 -18.03 -6.93
N TYR A 148 -14.95 -18.10 -7.76
CA TYR A 148 -15.01 -17.69 -9.16
C TYR A 148 -16.01 -18.52 -9.98
N GLY A 149 -16.03 -19.84 -9.78
CA GLY A 149 -17.04 -20.71 -10.40
C GLY A 149 -18.45 -20.37 -9.95
N LEU A 150 -18.65 -20.17 -8.64
CA LEU A 150 -19.97 -19.85 -8.09
C LEU A 150 -20.48 -18.48 -8.58
N ALA A 151 -19.60 -17.48 -8.66
CA ALA A 151 -19.92 -16.17 -9.22
C ALA A 151 -20.33 -16.28 -10.69
N SER A 152 -19.59 -17.05 -11.50
CA SER A 152 -19.93 -17.30 -12.91
C SER A 152 -21.30 -17.97 -13.07
N ALA A 153 -21.57 -19.02 -12.27
CA ALA A 153 -22.83 -19.75 -12.33
C ALA A 153 -24.05 -18.93 -11.89
N THR A 154 -23.87 -18.00 -10.93
CA THR A 154 -24.96 -17.14 -10.43
C THR A 154 -25.21 -15.93 -11.32
N VAL A 155 -24.17 -15.36 -11.95
CA VAL A 155 -24.31 -14.23 -12.88
C VAL A 155 -24.95 -14.66 -14.20
N GLY A 156 -24.71 -15.89 -14.67
CA GLY A 156 -25.27 -16.41 -15.92
C GLY A 156 -26.80 -16.23 -16.07
N PRO A 157 -27.62 -16.72 -15.14
CA PRO A 157 -29.07 -16.54 -15.18
C PRO A 157 -29.51 -15.08 -15.08
N PHE A 158 -28.84 -14.30 -14.21
CA PHE A 158 -29.20 -12.91 -13.97
C PHE A 158 -28.90 -12.01 -15.18
N ALA A 159 -27.72 -12.14 -15.77
CA ALA A 159 -27.26 -11.27 -16.85
C ALA A 159 -27.62 -11.78 -18.26
N PHE A 160 -27.73 -13.10 -18.46
CA PHE A 160 -27.84 -13.72 -19.79
C PHE A 160 -29.00 -14.71 -19.92
N GLN A 161 -29.90 -14.79 -18.93
CA GLN A 161 -31.03 -15.74 -18.92
C GLN A 161 -30.57 -17.19 -19.15
N ALA A 162 -29.38 -17.55 -18.63
CA ALA A 162 -28.83 -18.89 -18.76
C ALA A 162 -29.78 -19.94 -18.17
N ARG A 163 -29.93 -21.07 -18.87
CA ARG A 163 -30.80 -22.14 -18.39
C ARG A 163 -30.16 -22.84 -17.20
N PRO A 164 -30.93 -23.43 -16.28
CA PRO A 164 -30.39 -24.19 -15.15
C PRO A 164 -29.43 -25.32 -15.57
N ILE A 165 -29.59 -25.86 -16.78
CA ILE A 165 -28.71 -26.92 -17.30
C ILE A 165 -27.33 -26.41 -17.70
N ASP A 166 -27.19 -25.12 -17.98
CA ASP A 166 -25.93 -24.50 -18.38
C ASP A 166 -25.10 -24.04 -17.15
N MET A 167 -25.72 -23.99 -15.95
CA MET A 167 -25.05 -23.57 -14.71
C MET A 167 -23.81 -24.40 -14.32
N PRO A 168 -23.81 -25.74 -14.38
CA PRO A 168 -22.62 -26.54 -14.04
C PRO A 168 -21.46 -26.28 -15.00
N ILE A 169 -21.76 -26.04 -16.29
CA ILE A 169 -20.76 -25.74 -17.31
C ILE A 169 -20.14 -24.36 -17.03
N LEU A 170 -20.99 -23.35 -16.74
CA LEU A 170 -20.54 -22.01 -16.34
C LEU A 170 -19.69 -22.03 -15.06
N PHE A 171 -20.02 -22.90 -14.10
CA PHE A 171 -19.24 -23.11 -12.89
C PHE A 171 -17.84 -23.65 -13.20
N ILE A 172 -17.75 -24.69 -14.03
CA ILE A 172 -16.47 -25.31 -14.41
C ILE A 172 -15.59 -24.31 -15.17
N LEU A 173 -16.17 -23.59 -16.15
CA LEU A 173 -15.45 -22.55 -16.90
C LEU A 173 -14.99 -21.41 -15.98
N GLY A 174 -15.83 -20.98 -15.03
CA GLY A 174 -15.47 -19.97 -14.03
C GLY A 174 -14.34 -20.42 -13.11
N CYS A 175 -14.36 -21.67 -12.63
CA CYS A 175 -13.26 -22.24 -11.85
C CYS A 175 -11.96 -22.34 -12.67
N MET A 176 -12.04 -22.73 -13.94
CA MET A 176 -10.88 -22.78 -14.82
C MET A 176 -10.26 -21.39 -15.01
N LEU A 177 -11.10 -20.38 -15.26
CA LEU A 177 -10.67 -18.99 -15.39
C LEU A 177 -10.03 -18.49 -14.08
N GLY A 178 -10.67 -18.73 -12.95
CA GLY A 178 -10.15 -18.37 -11.63
C GLY A 178 -8.80 -19.04 -11.33
N PHE A 179 -8.62 -20.29 -11.74
CA PHE A 179 -7.34 -20.99 -11.61
C PHE A 179 -6.25 -20.34 -12.47
N MET A 180 -6.53 -20.05 -13.74
CA MET A 180 -5.57 -19.37 -14.61
C MET A 180 -5.23 -17.96 -14.07
N GLN A 181 -6.20 -17.20 -13.58
CA GLN A 181 -5.96 -15.85 -13.05
C GLN A 181 -5.19 -15.87 -11.73
N LEU A 182 -5.57 -16.72 -10.78
CA LEU A 182 -5.02 -16.66 -9.42
C LEU A 182 -3.73 -17.45 -9.24
N VAL A 183 -3.50 -18.48 -10.06
CA VAL A 183 -2.30 -19.34 -9.96
C VAL A 183 -1.32 -19.04 -11.08
N MET A 184 -1.79 -18.98 -12.34
CA MET A 184 -0.90 -18.89 -13.50
C MET A 184 -0.43 -17.45 -13.75
N ALA A 185 -1.35 -16.47 -13.73
CA ALA A 185 -0.98 -15.07 -13.94
C ALA A 185 -0.09 -14.49 -12.81
N LYS A 186 -0.21 -15.01 -11.58
CA LYS A 186 0.66 -14.60 -10.46
C LYS A 186 2.08 -15.18 -10.53
N LYS A 187 2.30 -16.27 -11.28
CA LYS A 187 3.61 -16.93 -11.34
C LYS A 187 4.57 -16.29 -12.35
N SER A 188 4.09 -15.58 -13.37
CA SER A 188 5.00 -14.83 -14.25
C SER A 188 4.36 -13.59 -14.89
N ALA A 189 5.14 -12.52 -14.98
CA ALA A 189 4.74 -11.27 -15.62
C ALA A 189 4.47 -11.46 -17.13
N LEU A 190 5.19 -12.38 -17.77
CA LEU A 190 4.95 -12.74 -19.18
C LEU A 190 3.57 -13.38 -19.37
N TYR A 191 3.17 -14.29 -18.48
CA TYR A 191 1.82 -14.87 -18.54
C TYR A 191 0.75 -13.83 -18.26
N SER A 192 0.96 -12.88 -17.34
CA SER A 192 -0.04 -11.83 -17.08
C SER A 192 -0.38 -11.00 -18.32
N ASN A 193 0.60 -10.72 -19.18
CA ASN A 193 0.38 -9.91 -20.38
C ASN A 193 -0.37 -10.66 -21.49
N VAL A 194 -0.22 -11.99 -21.57
CA VAL A 194 -0.87 -12.81 -22.61
C VAL A 194 -2.09 -13.58 -22.06
N PHE A 195 -2.28 -13.54 -20.74
CA PHE A 195 -3.36 -14.23 -20.02
C PHE A 195 -4.72 -13.89 -20.60
N GLU A 196 -4.98 -12.61 -20.86
CA GLU A 196 -6.27 -12.16 -21.39
C GLU A 196 -6.60 -12.80 -22.74
N VAL A 197 -5.61 -12.86 -23.64
CA VAL A 197 -5.75 -13.51 -24.96
C VAL A 197 -5.97 -15.02 -24.79
N PHE A 198 -5.15 -15.69 -23.99
CA PHE A 198 -5.26 -17.14 -23.77
C PHE A 198 -6.58 -17.54 -23.11
N ALA A 199 -6.99 -16.82 -22.06
CA ALA A 199 -8.23 -17.06 -21.36
C ALA A 199 -9.44 -16.88 -22.27
N THR A 200 -9.43 -15.83 -23.10
CA THR A 200 -10.51 -15.57 -24.07
C THR A 200 -10.61 -16.65 -25.12
N VAL A 201 -9.48 -17.06 -25.71
CA VAL A 201 -9.44 -18.13 -26.72
C VAL A 201 -9.97 -19.42 -26.12
N LEU A 202 -9.41 -19.85 -24.97
CA LEU A 202 -9.77 -21.12 -24.35
C LEU A 202 -11.24 -21.17 -23.91
N THR A 203 -11.72 -20.09 -23.28
CA THR A 203 -13.12 -19.98 -22.84
C THR A 203 -14.07 -19.95 -24.03
N SER A 204 -13.72 -19.28 -25.13
CA SER A 204 -14.56 -19.24 -26.34
C SER A 204 -14.68 -20.60 -27.01
N PHE A 205 -13.57 -21.35 -27.14
CA PHE A 205 -13.60 -22.69 -27.72
C PHE A 205 -14.43 -23.66 -26.88
N LEU A 206 -14.25 -23.63 -25.56
CA LEU A 206 -15.02 -24.48 -24.65
C LEU A 206 -16.50 -24.10 -24.65
N ALA A 207 -16.82 -22.81 -24.59
CA ALA A 207 -18.20 -22.34 -24.68
C ALA A 207 -18.88 -22.86 -25.96
N ARG A 208 -18.20 -22.74 -27.11
CA ARG A 208 -18.71 -23.24 -28.39
C ARG A 208 -18.86 -24.76 -28.46
N ALA A 209 -17.99 -25.50 -27.76
CA ALA A 209 -18.06 -26.96 -27.69
C ALA A 209 -19.26 -27.44 -26.85
N PHE A 210 -19.66 -26.64 -25.85
CA PHE A 210 -20.82 -26.93 -25.00
C PHE A 210 -22.14 -26.31 -25.52
N GLY A 211 -22.09 -25.40 -26.50
CA GLY A 211 -23.25 -24.76 -27.14
C GLY A 211 -22.93 -24.05 -28.45
#